data_AF-A0A7V7BQX8-F1
#
_entry.id   AF-A0A7V7BQX8-F1
#
_cell.length_a   1.000
_cell.length_b   1.000
_cell.length_c   1.000
_cell.angle_alpha   90.00
_cell.angle_beta   90.00
_cell.angle_gamma   90.00
#
_symmetry.space_group_name_H-M   'P 1'
#
loop_
_entity.id
_entity.type
_entity.pdbx_description
1 polymer ?
#
loop_
_entity_poly.entity_id
_entity_poly.type
_entity_poly.pdbx_seq_one_letter_code
_entity_poly.pdbx_strand_id
1 'polypeptide(L)'
;MKIAERVPSVVALLAAVVPVAAQTPSITAARDALASGRVVYDRHCAACHGAKGDGNGPASVWLYPKPRNFSAGLFKIKSTPGQSLPTDEDLFQTITRGMPGSSMPSFSYLSEQERRDVVAYVKSLTAYVDASGKRVNRFEEAAEQGLIGKPVEVPPEPAIGVQELVLGREVYTRMACQLCHGDTGAGDGPQVPTLRDAAGLPIVPRDFNTGLFRGGHTGRDLYLRIHNGLPGTPMIPYGEGVLTPEERWALVHYVQSLRRTEVAVNDLLTPEDGAIRVQRVSKLPADPMDTLWERFDPVRVPLNPLWPEPQQVYAVAVSAVTDGRRLAVLLQWRDELPQDTAIRVQDFQDAAAVQFSMTGEYGFLGMGDTNHAVNIWHWKAGWQTEVERGAPDPDDVYNSMHVDAWTFTNFNTAASAGNVISLPHKSPIEDANARGFGSFRSQPISRQNVTGKGIWHDGFWSVMFVRELRSRDPDDVQFTRRRAVPVAFAVWNGEQGDRNGRKMISNWYQLVFEEGGRSVSRR
;
A
#
# COMPACT_ATOMS: atom_id res chain seq x y z
N MET A 1 -42.62 -70.89 8.85
CA MET A 1 -42.28 -69.47 8.68
C MET A 1 -40.78 -69.30 8.83
N LYS A 2 -40.06 -69.15 7.71
CA LYS A 2 -38.65 -68.76 7.67
C LYS A 2 -38.54 -67.60 6.69
N ILE A 3 -38.07 -66.47 7.19
CA ILE A 3 -37.93 -65.19 6.48
C ILE A 3 -36.63 -65.27 5.67
N ALA A 4 -36.72 -65.03 4.36
CA ALA A 4 -35.56 -64.95 3.47
C ALA A 4 -35.18 -63.48 3.28
N GLU A 5 -33.96 -63.14 3.66
CA GLU A 5 -33.35 -61.82 3.49
C GLU A 5 -33.05 -61.55 2.00
N ARG A 6 -33.38 -60.36 1.52
CA ARG A 6 -32.96 -59.83 0.22
C ARG A 6 -31.79 -58.87 0.43
N VAL A 7 -30.64 -59.19 -0.17
CA VAL A 7 -29.49 -58.27 -0.31
C VAL A 7 -29.66 -57.47 -1.61
N PRO A 8 -29.55 -56.13 -1.63
CA PRO A 8 -29.51 -55.38 -2.88
C PRO A 8 -28.06 -55.26 -3.39
N SER A 9 -27.86 -55.59 -4.66
CA SER A 9 -26.60 -55.40 -5.40
C SER A 9 -26.26 -53.92 -5.54
N VAL A 10 -25.08 -53.52 -5.08
CA VAL A 10 -24.50 -52.19 -5.33
C VAL A 10 -23.80 -52.22 -6.70
N VAL A 11 -24.35 -51.48 -7.67
CA VAL A 11 -23.68 -51.21 -8.95
C VAL A 11 -22.75 -50.03 -8.73
N ALA A 12 -21.43 -50.27 -8.82
CA ALA A 12 -20.41 -49.23 -8.78
C ALA A 12 -20.41 -48.43 -10.09
N LEU A 13 -20.80 -47.15 -10.03
CA LEU A 13 -20.62 -46.21 -11.13
C LEU A 13 -19.16 -45.71 -11.11
N LEU A 14 -18.34 -46.15 -12.06
CA LEU A 14 -17.05 -45.55 -12.37
C LEU A 14 -17.29 -44.20 -13.07
N ALA A 15 -17.11 -43.10 -12.34
CA ALA A 15 -17.08 -41.76 -12.93
C ALA A 15 -15.76 -41.58 -13.68
N ALA A 16 -15.82 -41.53 -15.02
CA ALA A 16 -14.69 -41.16 -15.85
C ALA A 16 -14.34 -39.68 -15.61
N VAL A 17 -13.15 -39.42 -15.07
CA VAL A 17 -12.57 -38.08 -14.99
C VAL A 17 -12.10 -37.71 -16.40
N VAL A 18 -12.89 -36.91 -17.10
CA VAL A 18 -12.49 -36.32 -18.39
C VAL A 18 -11.53 -35.16 -18.07
N PRO A 19 -10.32 -35.12 -18.65
CA PRO A 19 -9.43 -34.00 -18.45
C PRO A 19 -10.01 -32.76 -19.15
N VAL A 20 -10.21 -31.68 -18.41
CA VAL A 20 -10.56 -30.38 -18.99
C VAL A 20 -9.33 -29.89 -19.75
N ALA A 21 -9.35 -30.02 -21.08
CA ALA A 21 -8.38 -29.38 -21.94
C ALA A 21 -8.50 -27.85 -21.78
N ALA A 22 -7.40 -27.18 -21.47
CA ALA A 22 -7.33 -25.72 -21.46
C ALA A 22 -7.70 -25.19 -22.85
N GLN A 23 -8.89 -24.60 -22.99
CA GLN A 23 -9.32 -24.01 -24.25
C GLN A 23 -8.56 -22.70 -24.45
N THR A 24 -7.87 -22.57 -25.58
CA THR A 24 -7.26 -21.32 -26.01
C THR A 24 -8.36 -20.26 -26.14
N PRO A 25 -8.22 -19.08 -25.50
CA PRO A 25 -9.25 -18.06 -25.57
C PRO A 25 -9.51 -17.63 -27.02
N SER A 26 -10.77 -17.35 -27.33
CA SER A 26 -11.16 -16.86 -28.67
C SER A 26 -10.50 -15.49 -28.95
N ILE A 27 -10.27 -15.19 -30.23
CA ILE A 27 -9.68 -13.89 -30.65
C ILE A 27 -10.52 -12.72 -30.13
N THR A 28 -11.84 -12.87 -30.08
CA THR A 28 -12.76 -11.86 -29.52
C THR A 28 -12.51 -11.65 -28.03
N ALA A 29 -12.45 -12.74 -27.25
CA ALA A 29 -12.20 -12.66 -25.81
C ALA A 29 -10.83 -12.02 -25.49
N ALA A 30 -9.80 -12.31 -26.30
CA ALA A 30 -8.48 -11.69 -26.15
C ALA A 30 -8.49 -10.18 -26.45
N ARG A 31 -9.26 -9.75 -27.47
CA ARG A 31 -9.43 -8.32 -27.79
C ARG A 31 -10.20 -7.58 -26.70
N ASP A 32 -11.27 -8.18 -26.19
CA ASP A 32 -12.09 -7.60 -25.13
C ASP A 32 -11.28 -7.45 -23.83
N ALA A 33 -10.49 -8.48 -23.47
CA ALA A 33 -9.57 -8.42 -22.32
C ALA A 33 -8.52 -7.31 -22.46
N LEU A 34 -7.95 -7.09 -23.66
CA LEU A 34 -7.02 -5.98 -23.89
C LEU A 34 -7.69 -4.61 -23.78
N ALA A 35 -8.92 -4.46 -24.29
CA ALA A 35 -9.66 -3.21 -24.21
C ALA A 35 -10.07 -2.88 -22.77
N SER A 36 -10.63 -3.85 -22.06
CA SER A 36 -10.97 -3.76 -20.63
C SER A 36 -9.71 -3.48 -19.79
N GLY A 37 -8.65 -4.24 -20.01
CA GLY A 37 -7.38 -4.11 -19.32
C GLY A 37 -6.72 -2.75 -19.51
N ARG A 38 -6.87 -2.14 -20.70
CA ARG A 38 -6.42 -0.77 -20.96
C ARG A 38 -7.17 0.25 -20.09
N VAL A 39 -8.48 0.12 -19.96
CA VAL A 39 -9.29 1.03 -19.12
C VAL A 39 -8.84 0.95 -17.65
N VAL A 40 -8.64 -0.27 -17.14
CA VAL A 40 -8.12 -0.50 -15.78
C VAL A 40 -6.72 0.08 -15.63
N TYR A 41 -5.83 -0.16 -16.60
CA TYR A 41 -4.45 0.34 -16.57
C TYR A 41 -4.39 1.86 -16.60
N ASP A 42 -5.12 2.51 -17.51
CA ASP A 42 -5.14 3.97 -17.65
C ASP A 42 -5.64 4.64 -16.36
N ARG A 43 -6.62 4.04 -15.68
CA ARG A 43 -7.18 4.54 -14.42
C ARG A 43 -6.27 4.31 -13.22
N HIS A 44 -5.63 3.15 -13.11
CA HIS A 44 -5.00 2.72 -11.86
C HIS A 44 -3.47 2.60 -11.92
N CYS A 45 -2.89 2.43 -13.10
CA CYS A 45 -1.48 2.06 -13.25
C CYS A 45 -0.66 3.12 -13.99
N ALA A 46 -1.22 3.77 -15.01
CA ALA A 46 -0.51 4.66 -15.92
C ALA A 46 0.10 5.89 -15.23
N ALA A 47 -0.51 6.39 -14.15
CA ALA A 47 0.04 7.50 -13.37
C ALA A 47 1.45 7.21 -12.84
N CYS A 48 1.73 5.95 -12.47
CA CYS A 48 3.04 5.51 -11.99
C CYS A 48 3.87 4.89 -13.11
N HIS A 49 3.31 3.92 -13.85
CA HIS A 49 4.04 3.12 -14.85
C HIS A 49 4.14 3.76 -16.24
N GLY A 50 3.46 4.89 -16.46
CA GLY A 50 3.41 5.57 -17.75
C GLY A 50 2.41 4.94 -18.71
N ALA A 51 1.85 5.74 -19.63
CA ALA A 51 0.88 5.26 -20.62
C ALA A 51 1.46 4.20 -21.58
N LYS A 52 2.80 4.15 -21.72
CA LYS A 52 3.52 3.16 -22.53
C LYS A 52 4.10 2.01 -21.71
N GLY A 53 3.92 2.02 -20.38
CA GLY A 53 4.51 1.01 -19.49
C GLY A 53 6.04 1.13 -19.34
N ASP A 54 6.60 2.33 -19.57
CA ASP A 54 8.03 2.60 -19.54
C ASP A 54 8.57 2.99 -18.15
N GLY A 55 7.68 3.03 -17.13
CA GLY A 55 8.02 3.42 -15.76
C GLY A 55 8.11 4.94 -15.54
N ASN A 56 7.79 5.75 -16.56
CA ASN A 56 7.90 7.21 -16.52
C ASN A 56 6.53 7.89 -16.43
N GLY A 57 5.64 7.34 -15.60
CA GLY A 57 4.36 8.00 -15.32
C GLY A 57 4.56 9.35 -14.63
N PRO A 58 3.60 10.28 -14.74
CA PRO A 58 3.71 11.62 -14.12
C PRO A 58 3.94 11.59 -12.60
N ALA A 59 3.49 10.55 -11.89
CA ALA A 59 3.76 10.39 -10.46
C ALA A 59 5.18 9.86 -10.16
N SER A 60 5.86 9.22 -11.14
CA SER A 60 7.13 8.50 -10.93
C SER A 60 8.26 9.37 -10.36
N VAL A 61 8.20 10.70 -10.53
CA VAL A 61 9.19 11.65 -9.97
C VAL A 61 9.15 11.69 -8.44
N TRP A 62 8.00 11.37 -7.82
CA TRP A 62 7.80 11.37 -6.37
C TRP A 62 7.80 9.96 -5.76
N LEU A 63 8.17 8.95 -6.55
CA LEU A 63 8.16 7.57 -6.11
C LEU A 63 9.58 7.01 -6.10
N TYR A 64 9.92 6.37 -5.00
CA TYR A 64 11.09 5.52 -4.94
C TYR A 64 10.79 4.26 -4.10
N PRO A 65 11.13 3.05 -4.59
CA PRO A 65 11.80 2.75 -5.85
C PRO A 65 10.98 3.14 -7.09
N LYS A 66 11.65 3.37 -8.22
CA LYS A 66 10.96 3.73 -9.46
C LYS A 66 9.96 2.65 -9.89
N PRO A 67 8.81 3.04 -10.46
CA PRO A 67 7.86 2.11 -11.06
C PRO A 67 8.54 1.23 -12.11
N ARG A 68 8.05 -0.01 -12.26
CA ARG A 68 8.61 -0.97 -13.21
C ARG A 68 8.42 -0.48 -14.64
N ASN A 69 9.51 -0.47 -15.41
CA ASN A 69 9.47 -0.42 -16.87
C ASN A 69 9.18 -1.82 -17.42
N PHE A 70 7.98 -2.03 -17.96
CA PHE A 70 7.53 -3.29 -18.55
C PHE A 70 8.18 -3.56 -19.92
N SER A 71 8.46 -2.52 -20.72
CA SER A 71 9.13 -2.66 -22.03
C SER A 71 10.53 -3.28 -21.94
N ALA A 72 11.19 -3.14 -20.79
CA ALA A 72 12.48 -3.75 -20.51
C ALA A 72 12.41 -5.28 -20.32
N GLY A 73 11.22 -5.85 -20.09
CA GLY A 73 11.04 -7.30 -19.90
C GLY A 73 11.64 -7.86 -18.60
N LEU A 74 12.13 -7.02 -17.69
CA LEU A 74 12.81 -7.42 -16.46
C LEU A 74 11.86 -7.43 -15.25
N PHE A 75 11.29 -8.60 -14.95
CA PHE A 75 10.40 -8.80 -13.81
C PHE A 75 11.13 -9.40 -12.61
N LYS A 76 11.01 -8.75 -11.45
CA LYS A 76 11.69 -9.14 -10.21
C LYS A 76 11.00 -10.30 -9.49
N ILE A 77 9.67 -10.28 -9.45
CA ILE A 77 8.85 -11.20 -8.67
C ILE A 77 8.24 -12.22 -9.62
N LYS A 78 8.80 -13.43 -9.67
CA LYS A 78 8.34 -14.50 -10.57
C LYS A 78 8.70 -15.89 -10.07
N SER A 79 7.89 -16.87 -10.44
CA SER A 79 8.12 -18.30 -10.16
C SER A 79 9.04 -18.96 -11.19
N THR A 80 9.17 -18.40 -12.39
CA THR A 80 10.02 -18.93 -13.47
C THR A 80 11.51 -18.65 -13.22
N PRO A 81 12.44 -19.54 -13.64
CA PRO A 81 13.87 -19.41 -13.37
C PRO A 81 14.57 -18.36 -14.26
N GLY A 82 15.75 -17.93 -13.83
CA GLY A 82 16.69 -17.11 -14.61
C GLY A 82 16.07 -15.86 -15.24
N GLN A 83 16.33 -15.63 -16.52
CA GLN A 83 15.80 -14.50 -17.29
C GLN A 83 14.44 -14.77 -17.96
N SER A 84 13.81 -15.92 -17.68
CA SER A 84 12.50 -16.21 -18.25
C SER A 84 11.43 -15.23 -17.76
N LEU A 85 10.44 -14.96 -18.60
CA LEU A 85 9.32 -14.08 -18.26
C LEU A 85 8.43 -14.68 -17.16
N PRO A 86 7.71 -13.85 -16.39
CA PRO A 86 6.76 -14.35 -15.39
C PRO A 86 5.59 -15.07 -16.05
N THR A 87 4.92 -15.95 -15.31
CA THR A 87 3.62 -16.49 -15.74
C THR A 87 2.50 -15.46 -15.57
N ASP A 88 1.35 -15.71 -16.16
CA ASP A 88 0.15 -14.88 -15.96
C ASP A 88 -0.26 -14.86 -14.48
N GLU A 89 -0.09 -15.98 -13.78
CA GLU A 89 -0.37 -16.09 -12.36
C GLU A 89 0.63 -15.29 -11.51
N ASP A 90 1.92 -15.24 -11.87
CA ASP A 90 2.90 -14.39 -11.18
C ASP A 90 2.51 -12.91 -11.26
N LEU A 91 2.07 -12.46 -12.44
CA LEU A 91 1.61 -11.09 -12.66
C LEU A 91 0.31 -10.82 -11.90
N PHE A 92 -0.65 -11.74 -11.98
CA PHE A 92 -1.92 -11.64 -11.28
C PHE A 92 -1.74 -11.55 -9.76
N GLN A 93 -0.89 -12.38 -9.17
CA GLN A 93 -0.59 -12.35 -7.74
C GLN A 93 0.16 -11.07 -7.34
N THR A 94 1.07 -10.59 -8.19
CA THR A 94 1.76 -9.31 -7.97
C THR A 94 0.77 -8.14 -7.94
N ILE A 95 -0.20 -8.09 -8.85
CA ILE A 95 -1.23 -7.04 -8.87
C ILE A 95 -2.19 -7.20 -7.69
N THR A 96 -2.61 -8.43 -7.39
CA THR A 96 -3.53 -8.72 -6.28
C THR A 96 -2.96 -8.30 -4.94
N ARG A 97 -1.74 -8.72 -4.62
CA ARG A 97 -1.09 -8.40 -3.35
C ARG A 97 -0.49 -6.98 -3.33
N GLY A 98 -0.15 -6.45 -4.49
CA GLY A 98 0.78 -5.32 -4.59
C GLY A 98 2.22 -5.74 -4.28
N MET A 99 3.06 -4.75 -4.00
CA MET A 99 4.43 -4.96 -3.51
C MET A 99 4.60 -4.24 -2.17
N PRO A 100 4.29 -4.93 -1.05
CA PRO A 100 4.37 -4.32 0.29
C PRO A 100 5.74 -3.70 0.56
N GLY A 101 5.75 -2.52 1.19
CA GLY A 101 6.98 -1.75 1.41
C GLY A 101 7.49 -1.02 0.16
N SER A 102 6.59 -0.72 -0.76
CA SER A 102 6.81 0.14 -1.92
C SER A 102 5.53 0.86 -2.28
N SER A 103 5.61 1.80 -3.21
CA SER A 103 4.47 2.59 -3.66
C SER A 103 3.47 1.83 -4.54
N MET A 104 3.61 0.51 -4.70
CA MET A 104 2.66 -0.31 -5.46
C MET A 104 1.65 -0.98 -4.52
N PRO A 105 0.43 -0.40 -4.41
CA PRO A 105 -0.62 -0.90 -3.51
C PRO A 105 -1.16 -2.27 -3.96
N SER A 106 -1.96 -2.88 -3.09
CA SER A 106 -2.80 -4.01 -3.47
C SER A 106 -3.98 -3.53 -4.30
N PHE A 107 -4.33 -4.30 -5.32
CA PHE A 107 -5.51 -4.07 -6.17
C PHE A 107 -6.60 -5.13 -5.93
N SER A 108 -6.64 -5.78 -4.77
CA SER A 108 -7.65 -6.78 -4.42
C SER A 108 -9.08 -6.24 -4.40
N TYR A 109 -9.24 -4.92 -4.28
CA TYR A 109 -10.52 -4.21 -4.37
C TYR A 109 -11.12 -4.21 -5.79
N LEU A 110 -10.32 -4.52 -6.82
CA LEU A 110 -10.79 -4.77 -8.17
C LEU A 110 -11.26 -6.23 -8.30
N SER A 111 -12.25 -6.45 -9.17
CA SER A 111 -12.69 -7.81 -9.49
C SER A 111 -11.55 -8.66 -10.03
N GLU A 112 -11.65 -9.97 -9.88
CA GLU A 112 -10.67 -10.89 -10.44
C GLU A 112 -10.55 -10.72 -11.96
N GLN A 113 -11.67 -10.51 -12.66
CA GLN A 113 -11.67 -10.30 -14.11
C GLN A 113 -10.91 -9.03 -14.50
N GLU A 114 -11.16 -7.89 -13.84
CA GLU A 114 -10.42 -6.65 -14.09
C GLU A 114 -8.92 -6.83 -13.86
N ARG A 115 -8.54 -7.58 -12.81
CA ARG A 115 -7.14 -7.92 -12.53
C ARG A 115 -6.52 -8.82 -13.61
N ARG A 116 -7.25 -9.79 -14.15
CA ARG A 116 -6.78 -10.65 -15.25
C ARG A 116 -6.66 -9.86 -16.57
N ASP A 117 -7.62 -8.97 -16.85
CA ASP A 117 -7.62 -8.13 -18.04
C ASP A 117 -6.41 -7.18 -18.04
N VAL A 118 -6.10 -6.55 -16.90
CA VAL A 118 -4.90 -5.69 -16.81
C VAL A 118 -3.59 -6.48 -16.91
N VAL A 119 -3.56 -7.76 -16.50
CA VAL A 119 -2.40 -8.64 -16.78
C VAL A 119 -2.18 -8.79 -18.28
N ALA A 120 -3.25 -9.07 -19.04
CA ALA A 120 -3.15 -9.16 -20.50
C ALA A 120 -2.65 -7.85 -21.12
N TYR A 121 -3.14 -6.70 -20.62
CA TYR A 121 -2.69 -5.40 -21.10
C TYR A 121 -1.22 -5.11 -20.75
N VAL A 122 -0.77 -5.40 -19.51
CA VAL A 122 0.65 -5.25 -19.10
C VAL A 122 1.57 -6.09 -19.97
N LYS A 123 1.19 -7.33 -20.31
CA LYS A 123 1.95 -8.17 -21.25
C LYS A 123 2.07 -7.49 -22.61
N SER A 124 1.02 -6.84 -23.11
CA SER A 124 1.02 -6.10 -24.39
C SER A 124 2.00 -4.90 -24.40
N LEU A 125 2.26 -4.31 -23.23
CA LEU A 125 3.19 -3.18 -23.03
C LEU A 125 4.66 -3.60 -23.01
N THR A 126 4.96 -4.91 -22.98
CA THR A 126 6.34 -5.41 -23.06
C THR A 126 6.92 -5.39 -24.47
N ALA A 127 6.13 -5.03 -25.47
CA ALA A 127 6.58 -5.02 -26.85
C ALA A 127 7.68 -3.99 -27.11
N TYR A 128 8.60 -4.33 -28.01
CA TYR A 128 9.72 -3.50 -28.44
C TYR A 128 9.83 -3.51 -29.97
N VAL A 129 10.67 -2.64 -30.51
CA VAL A 129 11.01 -2.63 -31.93
C VAL A 129 12.32 -3.37 -32.12
N ASP A 130 12.32 -4.44 -32.91
CA ASP A 130 13.53 -5.20 -33.22
C ASP A 130 14.42 -4.50 -34.26
N ALA A 131 15.56 -5.10 -34.58
CA ALA A 131 16.52 -4.54 -35.55
C ALA A 131 15.94 -4.39 -36.97
N SER A 132 14.84 -5.07 -37.31
CA SER A 132 14.16 -4.97 -38.60
C SER A 132 13.09 -3.86 -38.63
N GLY A 133 12.85 -3.19 -37.50
CA GLY A 133 11.77 -2.21 -37.36
C GLY A 133 10.41 -2.83 -37.06
N LYS A 134 10.32 -4.15 -36.84
CA LYS A 134 9.08 -4.83 -36.50
C LYS A 134 8.79 -4.67 -35.00
N ARG A 135 7.54 -4.38 -34.67
CA ARG A 135 7.06 -4.42 -33.27
C ARG A 135 6.84 -5.88 -32.87
N VAL A 136 7.59 -6.34 -31.87
CA VAL A 136 7.54 -7.72 -31.35
C VAL A 136 7.14 -7.67 -29.89
N ASN A 137 6.18 -8.51 -29.50
CA ASN A 137 5.82 -8.69 -28.10
C ASN A 137 6.70 -9.76 -27.45
N ARG A 138 7.27 -9.48 -26.27
CA ARG A 138 8.20 -10.40 -25.59
C ARG A 138 7.55 -11.72 -25.16
N PHE A 139 6.28 -11.69 -24.76
CA PHE A 139 5.57 -12.91 -24.37
C PHE A 139 5.22 -13.77 -25.57
N GLU A 140 4.82 -13.16 -26.68
CA GLU A 140 4.55 -13.88 -27.94
C GLU A 140 5.83 -14.51 -28.49
N GLU A 141 6.92 -13.74 -28.56
CA GLU A 141 8.23 -14.23 -28.99
C GLU A 141 8.74 -15.37 -28.09
N ALA A 142 8.67 -15.20 -26.76
CA ALA A 142 9.08 -16.24 -25.84
C ALA A 142 8.21 -17.50 -25.94
N ALA A 143 6.91 -17.37 -26.23
CA ALA A 143 6.04 -18.51 -26.44
C ALA A 143 6.37 -19.26 -27.74
N GLU A 144 6.57 -18.53 -28.85
CA GLU A 144 6.96 -19.09 -30.15
C GLU A 144 8.30 -19.85 -30.07
N GLN A 145 9.24 -19.33 -29.27
CA GLN A 145 10.56 -19.93 -29.07
C GLN A 145 10.59 -21.00 -27.96
N GLY A 146 9.48 -21.23 -27.25
CA GLY A 146 9.43 -22.17 -26.12
C GLY A 146 10.28 -21.76 -24.91
N LEU A 147 10.53 -20.45 -24.74
CA LEU A 147 11.37 -19.86 -23.70
C LEU A 147 10.62 -19.41 -22.44
N ILE A 148 9.30 -19.60 -22.40
CA ILE A 148 8.52 -19.44 -21.16
C ILE A 148 8.85 -20.65 -20.26
N GLY A 149 9.72 -20.42 -19.29
CA GLY A 149 10.19 -21.42 -18.35
C GLY A 149 9.04 -21.91 -17.48
N LYS A 150 9.09 -23.19 -17.10
CA LYS A 150 8.15 -23.73 -16.12
C LYS A 150 8.42 -23.08 -14.75
N PRO A 151 7.37 -22.83 -13.93
CA PRO A 151 7.56 -22.44 -12.54
C PRO A 151 8.51 -23.39 -11.83
N VAL A 152 9.41 -22.86 -11.02
CA VAL A 152 10.29 -23.65 -10.17
C VAL A 152 9.44 -24.48 -9.22
N GLU A 153 9.69 -25.78 -9.18
CA GLU A 153 9.09 -26.66 -8.21
C GLU A 153 9.72 -26.40 -6.84
N VAL A 154 8.89 -26.00 -5.88
CA VAL A 154 9.32 -25.76 -4.50
C VAL A 154 9.03 -27.04 -3.71
N PRO A 155 10.07 -27.74 -3.22
CA PRO A 155 9.88 -28.93 -2.39
C PRO A 155 9.08 -28.60 -1.13
N PRO A 156 8.40 -29.58 -0.50
CA PRO A 156 7.68 -29.36 0.74
C PRO A 156 8.55 -28.69 1.80
N GLU A 157 7.98 -27.74 2.53
CA GLU A 157 8.67 -27.04 3.61
C GLU A 157 8.95 -28.00 4.78
N PRO A 158 10.23 -28.17 5.19
CA PRO A 158 10.56 -29.04 6.33
C PRO A 158 10.14 -28.38 7.65
N ALA A 159 10.07 -29.18 8.72
CA ALA A 159 9.83 -28.67 10.06
C ALA A 159 11.04 -27.85 10.55
N ILE A 160 10.77 -26.71 11.19
CA ILE A 160 11.81 -25.83 11.73
C ILE A 160 12.49 -26.51 12.92
N GLY A 161 13.82 -26.50 12.94
CA GLY A 161 14.62 -27.13 13.99
C GLY A 161 15.94 -26.41 14.25
N VAL A 162 16.54 -26.60 15.42
CA VAL A 162 17.80 -25.91 15.80
C VAL A 162 18.93 -26.18 14.80
N GLN A 163 19.09 -27.43 14.34
CA GLN A 163 20.12 -27.80 13.36
C GLN A 163 19.90 -27.12 12.01
N GLU A 164 18.64 -27.00 11.59
CA GLU A 164 18.23 -26.36 10.35
C GLU A 164 18.50 -24.84 10.42
N LEU A 165 18.17 -24.17 11.54
CA LEU A 165 18.53 -22.76 11.74
C LEU A 165 20.05 -22.51 11.78
N VAL A 166 20.81 -23.43 12.37
CA VAL A 166 22.28 -23.37 12.37
C VAL A 166 22.82 -23.47 10.94
N LEU A 167 22.32 -24.44 10.16
CA LEU A 167 22.68 -24.58 8.75
C LEU A 167 22.31 -23.31 7.96
N GLY A 168 21.13 -22.74 8.20
CA GLY A 168 20.68 -21.52 7.54
C GLY A 168 21.60 -20.33 7.82
N ARG A 169 22.05 -20.18 9.07
CA ARG A 169 23.05 -19.17 9.45
C ARG A 169 24.40 -19.41 8.78
N GLU A 170 24.87 -20.66 8.73
CA GLU A 170 26.12 -21.01 8.05
C GLU A 170 26.05 -20.69 6.55
N VAL A 171 24.94 -21.04 5.90
CA VAL A 171 24.68 -20.70 4.49
C VAL A 171 24.68 -19.18 4.29
N TYR A 172 24.01 -18.42 5.16
CA TYR A 172 23.97 -16.96 5.10
C TYR A 172 25.37 -16.34 5.10
N THR A 173 26.23 -16.79 6.01
CA THR A 173 27.62 -16.32 6.10
C THR A 173 28.47 -16.81 4.93
N ARG A 174 28.37 -18.10 4.56
CA ARG A 174 29.15 -18.73 3.48
C ARG A 174 28.86 -18.11 2.11
N MET A 175 27.60 -17.76 1.88
CA MET A 175 27.15 -17.07 0.66
C MET A 175 27.35 -15.55 0.70
N ALA A 176 27.95 -15.04 1.78
CA ALA A 176 28.25 -13.62 2.00
C ALA A 176 26.99 -12.70 1.97
N CYS A 177 25.83 -13.22 2.37
CA CYS A 177 24.57 -12.46 2.38
C CYS A 177 24.66 -11.20 3.25
N GLN A 178 25.42 -11.26 4.35
CA GLN A 178 25.67 -10.17 5.29
C GLN A 178 26.34 -8.94 4.66
N LEU A 179 27.08 -9.10 3.55
CA LEU A 179 27.73 -7.96 2.89
C LEU A 179 26.70 -6.93 2.37
N CYS A 180 25.51 -7.41 1.97
CA CYS A 180 24.42 -6.57 1.53
C CYS A 180 23.35 -6.42 2.62
N HIS A 181 22.94 -7.53 3.23
CA HIS A 181 21.79 -7.56 4.14
C HIS A 181 22.15 -7.26 5.61
N GLY A 182 23.44 -7.17 5.96
CA GLY A 182 23.91 -7.00 7.33
C GLY A 182 23.88 -8.30 8.14
N ASP A 183 24.56 -8.34 9.28
CA ASP A 183 24.59 -9.55 10.13
C ASP A 183 23.23 -9.84 10.78
N THR A 184 22.45 -8.79 11.05
CA THR A 184 21.10 -8.88 11.62
C THR A 184 20.00 -8.87 10.56
N GLY A 185 20.34 -8.87 9.25
CA GLY A 185 19.34 -8.80 8.18
C GLY A 185 18.63 -7.45 8.04
N ALA A 186 19.17 -6.38 8.63
CA ALA A 186 18.55 -5.05 8.62
C ALA A 186 18.68 -4.30 7.28
N GLY A 187 19.41 -4.86 6.31
CA GLY A 187 19.66 -4.21 5.02
C GLY A 187 20.71 -3.11 5.12
N ASP A 188 21.62 -3.21 6.08
CA ASP A 188 22.65 -2.24 6.46
C ASP A 188 24.08 -2.79 6.26
N GLY A 189 24.24 -3.79 5.38
CA GLY A 189 25.53 -4.37 5.07
C GLY A 189 26.51 -3.36 4.45
N PRO A 190 27.83 -3.58 4.57
CA PRO A 190 28.85 -2.63 4.13
C PRO A 190 28.83 -2.32 2.62
N GLN A 191 28.21 -3.17 1.79
CA GLN A 191 28.07 -2.93 0.34
C GLN A 191 26.88 -2.04 -0.02
N VAL A 192 25.94 -1.77 0.89
CA VAL A 192 24.72 -1.00 0.59
C VAL A 192 24.98 0.31 -0.16
N PRO A 193 25.99 1.13 0.18
CA PRO A 193 26.28 2.37 -0.56
C PRO A 193 26.66 2.17 -2.04
N THR A 194 27.16 0.98 -2.41
CA THR A 194 27.63 0.65 -3.76
C THR A 194 26.55 0.00 -4.63
N LEU A 195 25.49 -0.54 -4.02
CA LEU A 195 24.46 -1.30 -4.73
C LEU A 195 23.66 -0.41 -5.68
N ARG A 196 23.55 -0.86 -6.94
CA ARG A 196 22.74 -0.23 -7.97
C ARG A 196 21.85 -1.26 -8.67
N ASP A 197 20.67 -0.84 -9.10
CA ASP A 197 19.82 -1.66 -9.96
C ASP A 197 20.24 -1.53 -11.44
N ALA A 198 19.57 -2.26 -12.33
CA ALA A 198 19.86 -2.24 -13.77
C ALA A 198 19.67 -0.86 -14.44
N ALA A 199 18.98 0.08 -13.80
CA ALA A 199 18.84 1.46 -14.26
C ALA A 199 19.91 2.39 -13.67
N GLY A 200 20.88 1.85 -12.91
CA GLY A 200 21.93 2.62 -12.25
C GLY A 200 21.43 3.40 -11.02
N LEU A 201 20.21 3.14 -10.55
CA LEU A 201 19.68 3.78 -9.35
C LEU A 201 20.19 3.05 -8.10
N PRO A 202 20.46 3.76 -6.99
CA PRO A 202 20.69 3.12 -5.70
C PRO A 202 19.61 2.07 -5.43
N ILE A 203 19.95 1.00 -4.73
CA ILE A 203 18.97 0.02 -4.26
C ILE A 203 19.38 -0.53 -2.90
N VAL A 204 18.49 -0.40 -1.93
CA VAL A 204 18.72 -0.87 -0.57
C VAL A 204 18.06 -2.25 -0.40
N PRO A 205 18.77 -3.24 0.17
CA PRO A 205 18.18 -4.52 0.52
C PRO A 205 17.05 -4.35 1.55
N ARG A 206 16.11 -5.30 1.59
CA ARG A 206 15.00 -5.19 2.53
C ARG A 206 15.49 -5.53 3.95
N ASP A 207 15.01 -4.77 4.93
CA ASP A 207 15.07 -5.12 6.34
C ASP A 207 14.17 -6.34 6.64
N PHE A 208 14.80 -7.48 6.86
CA PHE A 208 14.14 -8.75 7.18
C PHE A 208 13.46 -8.74 8.54
N ASN A 209 13.90 -7.87 9.45
CA ASN A 209 13.35 -7.77 10.81
C ASN A 209 11.87 -7.40 10.81
N THR A 210 11.43 -6.73 9.74
CA THR A 210 10.05 -6.28 9.55
C THR A 210 9.10 -7.39 9.10
N GLY A 211 9.61 -8.50 8.57
CA GLY A 211 8.79 -9.54 7.94
C GLY A 211 8.06 -9.11 6.66
N LEU A 212 8.25 -7.87 6.19
CA LEU A 212 7.58 -7.30 5.02
C LEU A 212 8.43 -7.50 3.76
N PHE A 213 7.96 -8.37 2.87
CA PHE A 213 8.66 -8.71 1.62
C PHE A 213 7.80 -8.38 0.39
N ARG A 214 8.40 -7.70 -0.61
CA ARG A 214 7.72 -7.30 -1.86
C ARG A 214 7.10 -8.48 -2.63
N GLY A 215 7.76 -9.63 -2.57
CA GLY A 215 7.40 -10.82 -3.33
C GLY A 215 6.45 -11.79 -2.62
N GLY A 216 5.97 -11.46 -1.41
CA GLY A 216 5.27 -12.37 -0.51
C GLY A 216 6.14 -12.82 0.66
N HIS A 217 5.51 -13.22 1.77
CA HIS A 217 6.15 -13.44 3.07
C HIS A 217 6.16 -14.92 3.51
N THR A 218 5.56 -15.81 2.73
CA THR A 218 5.50 -17.25 3.03
C THR A 218 6.86 -17.92 2.80
N GLY A 219 7.08 -19.11 3.38
CA GLY A 219 8.30 -19.89 3.14
C GLY A 219 8.53 -20.14 1.64
N ARG A 220 7.47 -20.52 0.91
CA ARG A 220 7.48 -20.68 -0.54
C ARG A 220 7.93 -19.42 -1.28
N ASP A 221 7.41 -18.25 -0.90
CA ASP A 221 7.76 -16.98 -1.57
C ASP A 221 9.24 -16.66 -1.40
N LEU A 222 9.76 -16.79 -0.18
CA LEU A 222 11.16 -16.53 0.14
C LEU A 222 12.08 -17.54 -0.57
N TYR A 223 11.70 -18.82 -0.59
CA TYR A 223 12.42 -19.85 -1.32
C TYR A 223 12.54 -19.49 -2.81
N LEU A 224 11.46 -19.04 -3.44
CA LEU A 224 11.48 -18.61 -4.85
C LEU A 224 12.37 -17.37 -5.07
N ARG A 225 12.41 -16.42 -4.12
CA ARG A 225 13.27 -15.23 -4.24
C ARG A 225 14.75 -15.57 -4.11
N ILE A 226 15.09 -16.48 -3.20
CA ILE A 226 16.47 -16.99 -3.05
C ILE A 226 16.85 -17.81 -4.28
N HIS A 227 16.00 -18.72 -4.74
CA HIS A 227 16.27 -19.58 -5.89
C HIS A 227 16.47 -18.77 -7.18
N ASN A 228 15.53 -17.87 -7.50
CA ASN A 228 15.53 -17.14 -8.77
C ASN A 228 16.38 -15.88 -8.75
N GLY A 229 16.74 -15.39 -7.56
CA GLY A 229 17.24 -14.03 -7.41
C GLY A 229 16.16 -13.00 -7.77
N LEU A 230 16.58 -11.75 -7.95
CA LEU A 230 15.72 -10.64 -8.38
C LEU A 230 16.32 -9.99 -9.63
N PRO A 231 15.87 -10.35 -10.84
CA PRO A 231 16.40 -9.81 -12.09
C PRO A 231 16.47 -8.28 -12.12
N GLY A 232 17.58 -7.75 -12.62
CA GLY A 232 17.86 -6.32 -12.66
C GLY A 232 18.22 -5.71 -11.30
N THR A 233 18.63 -6.53 -10.33
CA THR A 233 19.21 -6.11 -9.05
C THR A 233 20.48 -6.90 -8.73
N PRO A 234 21.27 -6.48 -7.74
CA PRO A 234 22.42 -7.26 -7.26
C PRO A 234 22.05 -8.58 -6.54
N MET A 235 20.76 -8.84 -6.26
CA MET A 235 20.33 -10.11 -5.64
C MET A 235 20.32 -11.22 -6.69
N ILE A 236 21.42 -11.95 -6.78
CA ILE A 236 21.63 -13.06 -7.72
C ILE A 236 20.85 -14.33 -7.33
N PRO A 237 20.62 -15.27 -8.26
CA PRO A 237 20.02 -16.56 -7.96
C PRO A 237 20.94 -17.49 -7.15
N TYR A 238 20.38 -18.13 -6.13
CA TYR A 238 20.97 -19.23 -5.36
C TYR A 238 20.21 -20.54 -5.62
N GLY A 239 19.89 -20.76 -6.90
CA GLY A 239 19.15 -21.90 -7.43
C GLY A 239 19.99 -23.18 -7.52
N GLU A 240 19.62 -24.04 -8.46
CA GLU A 240 20.33 -25.30 -8.73
C GLU A 240 21.81 -25.05 -9.05
N GLY A 241 22.68 -25.94 -8.57
CA GLY A 241 24.14 -25.82 -8.72
C GLY A 241 24.82 -24.84 -7.76
N VAL A 242 24.05 -24.03 -7.01
CA VAL A 242 24.58 -23.12 -5.98
C VAL A 242 24.22 -23.60 -4.57
N LEU A 243 22.93 -23.81 -4.31
CA LEU A 243 22.43 -24.35 -3.04
C LEU A 243 21.55 -25.57 -3.28
N THR A 244 21.67 -26.56 -2.39
CA THR A 244 20.72 -27.67 -2.32
C THR A 244 19.34 -27.19 -1.83
N PRO A 245 18.26 -27.95 -2.09
CA PRO A 245 16.95 -27.61 -1.54
C PRO A 245 16.92 -27.49 -0.01
N GLU A 246 17.66 -28.35 0.69
CA GLU A 246 17.78 -28.34 2.16
C GLU A 246 18.45 -27.05 2.64
N GLU A 247 19.59 -26.67 2.05
CA GLU A 247 20.27 -25.42 2.38
C GLU A 247 19.42 -24.18 2.07
N ARG A 248 18.63 -24.20 0.99
CA ARG A 248 17.70 -23.10 0.68
C ARG A 248 16.59 -22.98 1.71
N TRP A 249 15.99 -24.10 2.13
CA TRP A 249 14.97 -24.10 3.17
C TRP A 249 15.54 -23.61 4.51
N ALA A 250 16.72 -24.11 4.88
CA ALA A 250 17.44 -23.65 6.06
C ALA A 250 17.71 -22.14 6.02
N LEU A 251 18.13 -21.60 4.87
CA LEU A 251 18.31 -20.16 4.70
C LEU A 251 17.00 -19.38 4.83
N VAL A 252 15.88 -19.89 4.30
CA VAL A 252 14.55 -19.28 4.42
C VAL A 252 14.14 -19.17 5.89
N HIS A 253 14.26 -20.25 6.64
CA HIS A 253 13.91 -20.32 8.06
C HIS A 253 14.84 -19.45 8.91
N TYR A 254 16.14 -19.41 8.61
CA TYR A 254 17.06 -18.46 9.24
C TYR A 254 16.64 -17.00 8.99
N VAL A 255 16.34 -16.62 7.74
CA VAL A 255 15.85 -15.27 7.41
C VAL A 255 14.54 -14.95 8.13
N GLN A 256 13.64 -15.92 8.27
CA GLN A 256 12.41 -15.74 9.04
C GLN A 256 12.67 -15.59 10.55
N SER A 257 13.69 -16.24 11.08
CA SER A 257 14.08 -16.15 12.50
C SER A 257 14.63 -14.77 12.90
N LEU A 258 15.09 -13.97 11.94
CA LEU A 258 15.58 -12.60 12.18
C LEU A 258 14.45 -11.60 12.46
N ARG A 259 13.19 -11.97 12.24
CA ARG A 259 12.04 -11.08 12.46
C ARG A 259 11.95 -10.64 13.92
N ARG A 260 11.72 -9.35 14.16
CA ARG A 260 11.40 -8.83 15.50
C ARG A 260 9.94 -9.12 15.82
N THR A 261 9.69 -9.78 16.95
CA THR A 261 8.34 -10.14 17.42
C THR A 261 7.43 -8.93 17.69
N GLU A 262 8.01 -7.77 17.98
CA GLU A 262 7.27 -6.52 18.21
C GLU A 262 6.78 -5.84 16.92
N VAL A 263 7.36 -6.20 15.77
CA VAL A 263 7.05 -5.64 14.43
C VAL A 263 6.53 -6.75 13.53
N ALA A 264 5.67 -7.62 14.07
CA ALA A 264 5.05 -8.70 13.30
C ALA A 264 4.03 -8.12 12.29
N VAL A 265 4.52 -7.57 11.18
CA VAL A 265 3.75 -7.11 10.02
C VAL A 265 2.99 -8.26 9.34
N ASN A 266 3.26 -9.51 9.73
CA ASN A 266 2.50 -10.68 9.27
C ASN A 266 1.01 -10.62 9.68
N ASP A 267 0.68 -9.89 10.74
CA ASP A 267 -0.71 -9.66 11.15
C ASP A 267 -1.33 -8.43 10.45
N LEU A 268 -0.57 -7.76 9.57
CA LEU A 268 -1.04 -6.64 8.73
C LEU A 268 -1.57 -7.14 7.38
N LEU A 269 -2.20 -8.30 7.35
CA LEU A 269 -3.06 -8.63 6.22
C LEU A 269 -4.17 -7.57 6.17
N THR A 270 -4.38 -6.99 4.99
CA THR A 270 -5.61 -6.25 4.70
C THR A 270 -6.77 -7.11 5.22
N PRO A 271 -7.71 -6.56 6.03
CA PRO A 271 -8.96 -7.24 6.36
C PRO A 271 -9.49 -8.01 5.16
N GLU A 272 -9.85 -9.27 5.32
CA GLU A 272 -10.22 -10.14 4.19
C GLU A 272 -11.36 -9.53 3.34
N ASP A 273 -12.26 -8.77 3.98
CA ASP A 273 -13.37 -8.06 3.34
C ASP A 273 -13.05 -6.60 2.95
N GLY A 274 -11.88 -6.08 3.32
CA GLY A 274 -11.48 -4.69 3.09
C GLY A 274 -12.42 -3.67 3.74
N ALA A 275 -13.18 -4.04 4.77
CA ALA A 275 -14.22 -3.19 5.36
C ALA A 275 -13.79 -2.58 6.70
N ILE A 276 -14.21 -1.34 6.92
CA ILE A 276 -14.15 -0.63 8.19
C ILE A 276 -15.60 -0.36 8.61
N ARG A 277 -16.07 -1.08 9.62
CA ARG A 277 -17.47 -1.06 10.06
C ARG A 277 -17.70 0.11 11.00
N VAL A 278 -18.60 1.01 10.62
CA VAL A 278 -19.00 2.15 11.43
C VAL A 278 -19.99 1.69 12.50
N GLN A 279 -19.53 1.73 13.75
CA GLN A 279 -20.29 1.27 14.91
C GLN A 279 -21.27 2.35 15.39
N ARG A 280 -22.48 1.96 15.77
CA ARG A 280 -23.48 2.93 16.24
C ARG A 280 -23.38 3.16 17.75
N VAL A 281 -23.37 4.43 18.15
CA VAL A 281 -23.32 4.87 19.55
C VAL A 281 -24.47 5.83 19.85
N SER A 282 -24.80 6.01 21.13
CA SER A 282 -25.81 6.99 21.56
C SER A 282 -25.29 8.43 21.52
N LYS A 283 -24.00 8.61 21.82
CA LYS A 283 -23.28 9.89 21.80
C LYS A 283 -21.88 9.64 21.25
N LEU A 284 -21.39 10.53 20.39
CA LEU A 284 -20.01 10.46 19.91
C LEU A 284 -19.01 10.68 21.06
N PRO A 285 -17.83 10.03 20.99
CA PRO A 285 -16.68 10.35 21.81
C PRO A 285 -16.40 11.85 21.84
N ALA A 286 -16.07 12.37 23.02
CA ALA A 286 -15.73 13.79 23.16
C ALA A 286 -14.28 14.09 22.73
N ASP A 287 -13.41 13.09 22.80
CA ASP A 287 -11.96 13.23 22.66
C ASP A 287 -11.34 11.93 22.10
N PRO A 288 -10.16 11.99 21.43
CA PRO A 288 -9.46 10.79 20.96
C PRO A 288 -9.15 9.76 22.05
N MET A 289 -9.02 10.17 23.32
CA MET A 289 -8.72 9.30 24.47
C MET A 289 -9.96 8.86 25.26
N ASP A 290 -11.16 9.09 24.72
CA ASP A 290 -12.40 8.63 25.36
C ASP A 290 -12.43 7.10 25.49
N THR A 291 -12.64 6.59 26.70
CA THR A 291 -12.74 5.14 27.00
C THR A 291 -13.81 4.41 26.18
N LEU A 292 -14.75 5.13 25.54
CA LEU A 292 -15.71 4.54 24.62
C LEU A 292 -15.01 3.82 23.44
N TRP A 293 -13.83 4.27 23.03
CA TRP A 293 -13.05 3.63 21.96
C TRP A 293 -12.58 2.21 22.32
N GLU A 294 -12.34 1.93 23.60
CA GLU A 294 -11.91 0.60 24.09
C GLU A 294 -12.97 -0.50 23.89
N ARG A 295 -14.19 -0.13 23.51
CA ARG A 295 -15.28 -1.07 23.26
C ARG A 295 -15.25 -1.68 21.86
N PHE A 296 -14.42 -1.15 20.97
CA PHE A 296 -14.36 -1.56 19.57
C PHE A 296 -12.96 -2.05 19.23
N ASP A 297 -12.91 -3.15 18.48
CA ASP A 297 -11.65 -3.62 17.91
C ASP A 297 -11.30 -2.75 16.69
N PRO A 298 -10.18 -2.00 16.72
CA PRO A 298 -9.80 -1.17 15.59
C PRO A 298 -9.36 -2.04 14.41
N VAL A 299 -9.68 -1.58 13.20
CA VAL A 299 -9.15 -2.18 11.98
C VAL A 299 -7.71 -1.72 11.78
N ARG A 300 -6.76 -2.65 11.78
CA ARG A 300 -5.36 -2.34 11.43
C ARG A 300 -5.22 -2.21 9.93
N VAL A 301 -4.99 -0.99 9.46
CA VAL A 301 -4.81 -0.66 8.04
C VAL A 301 -3.32 -0.59 7.73
N PRO A 302 -2.77 -1.49 6.90
CA PRO A 302 -1.38 -1.42 6.48
C PRO A 302 -1.13 -0.19 5.61
N LEU A 303 0.02 0.45 5.82
CA LEU A 303 0.47 1.59 5.04
C LEU A 303 1.73 1.24 4.25
N ASN A 304 1.85 1.86 3.09
CA ASN A 304 2.97 1.72 2.18
C ASN A 304 3.66 3.06 1.95
N PRO A 305 5.00 3.08 1.90
CA PRO A 305 5.74 4.30 1.62
C PRO A 305 5.63 4.71 0.14
N LEU A 306 5.39 6.00 -0.09
CA LEU A 306 5.63 6.61 -1.41
C LEU A 306 7.13 6.89 -1.64
N TRP A 307 7.87 7.08 -0.55
CA TRP A 307 9.32 7.26 -0.54
C TRP A 307 9.94 6.43 0.60
N PRO A 308 11.16 5.88 0.48
CA PRO A 308 11.75 5.15 1.59
C PRO A 308 12.08 6.10 2.73
N GLU A 309 11.68 5.69 3.91
CA GLU A 309 12.03 6.34 5.17
C GLU A 309 12.75 5.33 6.07
N PRO A 310 13.77 5.77 6.83
CA PRO A 310 14.43 4.96 7.85
C PRO A 310 13.46 4.39 8.89
N GLN A 311 12.54 5.22 9.38
CA GLN A 311 11.48 4.81 10.29
C GLN A 311 10.13 4.94 9.58
N GLN A 312 9.44 3.82 9.39
CA GLN A 312 8.18 3.77 8.66
C GLN A 312 7.02 3.51 9.60
N VAL A 313 5.92 4.24 9.41
CA VAL A 313 4.63 3.91 10.02
C VAL A 313 3.97 2.79 9.22
N TYR A 314 4.17 1.54 9.64
CA TYR A 314 3.71 0.37 8.87
C TYR A 314 2.19 0.18 8.83
N ALA A 315 1.47 0.72 9.81
CA ALA A 315 0.03 0.61 9.88
C ALA A 315 -0.58 1.74 10.71
N VAL A 316 -1.85 2.02 10.45
CA VAL A 316 -2.70 2.87 11.28
C VAL A 316 -3.89 2.04 11.77
N ALA A 317 -4.17 2.11 13.07
CA ALA A 317 -5.37 1.54 13.66
C ALA A 317 -6.54 2.51 13.42
N VAL A 318 -7.63 2.01 12.85
CA VAL A 318 -8.79 2.82 12.46
C VAL A 318 -10.06 2.31 13.15
N SER A 319 -10.73 3.22 13.85
CA SER A 319 -12.06 3.00 14.41
C SER A 319 -13.03 4.04 13.88
N ALA A 320 -14.28 3.66 13.63
CA ALA A 320 -15.30 4.60 13.14
C ALA A 320 -16.62 4.40 13.90
N VAL A 321 -17.20 5.49 14.39
CA VAL A 321 -18.49 5.46 15.10
C VAL A 321 -19.45 6.53 14.60
N THR A 322 -20.75 6.31 14.78
CA THR A 322 -21.77 7.30 14.47
C THR A 322 -22.86 7.39 15.55
N ASP A 323 -23.28 8.62 15.88
CA ASP A 323 -24.48 8.89 16.69
C ASP A 323 -25.77 8.92 15.84
N GLY A 324 -25.66 8.64 14.54
CA GLY A 324 -26.74 8.70 13.56
C GLY A 324 -26.95 10.07 12.92
N ARG A 325 -26.27 11.12 13.41
CA ARG A 325 -26.20 12.46 12.80
C ARG A 325 -24.78 12.80 12.35
N ARG A 326 -23.77 12.44 13.13
CA ARG A 326 -22.34 12.70 12.90
C ARG A 326 -21.56 11.40 12.84
N LEU A 327 -20.46 11.43 12.11
CA LEU A 327 -19.44 10.40 12.02
C LEU A 327 -18.21 10.87 12.80
N ALA A 328 -17.62 10.00 13.60
CA ALA A 328 -16.26 10.18 14.09
C ALA A 328 -15.37 9.04 13.58
N VAL A 329 -14.18 9.39 13.08
CA VAL A 329 -13.15 8.43 12.65
C VAL A 329 -11.91 8.69 13.49
N LEU A 330 -11.41 7.67 14.18
CA LEU A 330 -10.21 7.70 14.99
C LEU A 330 -9.08 6.97 14.25
N LEU A 331 -7.93 7.63 14.13
CA LEU A 331 -6.69 7.08 13.61
C LEU A 331 -5.67 7.03 14.75
N GLN A 332 -5.00 5.90 14.91
CA GLN A 332 -3.93 5.75 15.90
C GLN A 332 -2.71 5.10 15.26
N TRP A 333 -1.54 5.70 15.48
CA TRP A 333 -0.27 5.16 14.98
C TRP A 333 0.87 5.49 15.93
N ARG A 334 1.95 4.71 15.84
CA ARG A 334 3.17 4.93 16.61
C ARG A 334 3.97 6.06 15.97
N ASP A 335 4.40 7.01 16.78
CA ASP A 335 5.30 8.09 16.41
C ASP A 335 6.15 8.48 17.63
N GLU A 336 7.47 8.37 17.52
CA GLU A 336 8.35 8.47 18.70
C GLU A 336 8.40 9.88 19.28
N LEU A 337 8.23 10.90 18.44
CA LEU A 337 8.27 12.30 18.83
C LEU A 337 7.12 13.09 18.17
N PRO A 338 6.38 13.90 18.93
CA PRO A 338 5.30 14.71 18.36
C PRO A 338 5.86 15.96 17.69
N GLN A 339 5.90 15.98 16.36
CA GLN A 339 6.28 17.16 15.60
C GLN A 339 5.07 18.07 15.42
N ASP A 340 4.73 18.78 16.50
CA ASP A 340 3.52 19.60 16.63
C ASP A 340 3.67 21.03 16.08
N THR A 341 4.83 21.39 15.54
CA THR A 341 5.12 22.68 14.92
C THR A 341 6.09 22.53 13.74
N ALA A 342 6.11 23.53 12.85
CA ALA A 342 7.07 23.60 11.74
C ALA A 342 7.55 25.05 11.53
N ILE A 343 8.33 25.56 12.49
CA ILE A 343 8.76 26.98 12.51
C ILE A 343 10.00 27.18 11.63
N ARG A 344 11.00 26.28 11.71
CA ARG A 344 12.21 26.37 10.88
C ARG A 344 11.95 25.80 9.50
N VAL A 345 12.74 26.22 8.52
CA VAL A 345 12.63 25.75 7.12
C VAL A 345 12.86 24.25 6.96
N GLN A 346 13.58 23.63 7.89
CA GLN A 346 13.85 22.20 7.95
C GLN A 346 12.84 21.42 8.80
N ASP A 347 11.94 22.11 9.50
CA ASP A 347 10.96 21.46 10.35
C ASP A 347 9.78 20.99 9.50
N PHE A 348 9.30 19.79 9.81
CA PHE A 348 8.10 19.23 9.25
C PHE A 348 7.22 18.77 10.40
N GLN A 349 5.92 18.93 10.23
CA GLN A 349 4.93 18.58 11.24
C GLN A 349 4.31 17.23 10.93
N ASP A 350 3.84 16.57 11.98
CA ASP A 350 3.03 15.36 11.81
C ASP A 350 1.67 15.70 11.22
N ALA A 351 1.15 14.77 10.42
CA ALA A 351 -0.16 14.92 9.82
C ALA A 351 -0.82 13.56 9.56
N ALA A 352 -2.14 13.57 9.47
CA ALA A 352 -2.93 12.40 9.11
C ALA A 352 -4.09 12.84 8.22
N ALA A 353 -4.44 12.01 7.25
CA ALA A 353 -5.54 12.29 6.36
C ALA A 353 -6.46 11.09 6.14
N VAL A 354 -7.75 11.38 5.99
CA VAL A 354 -8.77 10.44 5.54
C VAL A 354 -9.32 10.94 4.21
N GLN A 355 -9.27 10.09 3.19
CA GLN A 355 -9.76 10.38 1.85
C GLN A 355 -10.99 9.54 1.57
N PHE A 356 -12.05 10.15 1.04
CA PHE A 356 -13.28 9.49 0.64
C PHE A 356 -13.57 9.68 -0.84
N SER A 357 -14.06 8.63 -1.50
CA SER A 357 -14.61 8.75 -2.85
C SER A 357 -15.94 9.52 -2.83
N MET A 358 -16.06 10.54 -3.70
CA MET A 358 -17.31 11.30 -3.84
C MET A 358 -18.35 10.59 -4.70
N THR A 359 -17.93 9.66 -5.57
CA THR A 359 -18.83 8.90 -6.46
C THR A 359 -19.30 7.59 -5.85
N GLY A 360 -18.61 7.14 -4.79
CA GLY A 360 -18.77 5.82 -4.18
C GLY A 360 -18.17 4.68 -5.02
N GLU A 361 -17.38 5.01 -6.04
CA GLU A 361 -16.58 4.07 -6.84
C GLU A 361 -15.09 4.25 -6.54
N TYR A 362 -14.30 3.22 -6.86
CA TYR A 362 -12.84 3.28 -6.71
C TYR A 362 -12.22 4.06 -7.88
N GLY A 363 -11.75 5.28 -7.59
CA GLY A 363 -10.92 6.07 -8.50
C GLY A 363 -9.43 5.72 -8.39
N PHE A 364 -8.59 6.51 -9.06
CA PHE A 364 -7.15 6.46 -8.80
C PHE A 364 -6.85 6.73 -7.31
N LEU A 365 -6.06 5.87 -6.67
CA LEU A 365 -5.77 5.95 -5.23
C LEU A 365 -5.06 7.25 -4.84
N GLY A 366 -4.19 7.75 -5.72
CA GLY A 366 -3.46 9.00 -5.55
C GLY A 366 -4.34 10.23 -5.78
N MET A 367 -5.34 10.40 -4.92
CA MET A 367 -6.22 11.56 -4.84
C MET A 367 -7.28 11.68 -5.94
N GLY A 368 -7.79 10.54 -6.41
CA GLY A 368 -8.87 10.47 -7.39
C GLY A 368 -8.42 10.73 -8.82
N ASP A 369 -9.38 10.99 -9.70
CA ASP A 369 -9.15 11.39 -11.08
C ASP A 369 -10.27 12.35 -11.54
N THR A 370 -10.23 12.80 -12.80
CA THR A 370 -11.19 13.75 -13.35
C THR A 370 -12.66 13.33 -13.13
N ASN A 371 -12.95 12.03 -13.19
CA ASN A 371 -14.31 11.49 -13.08
C ASN A 371 -14.63 10.98 -11.67
N HIS A 372 -13.61 10.58 -10.91
CA HIS A 372 -13.75 10.06 -9.54
C HIS A 372 -13.04 11.00 -8.55
N ALA A 373 -13.67 12.14 -8.29
CA ALA A 373 -13.17 13.10 -7.31
C ALA A 373 -13.20 12.53 -5.88
N VAL A 374 -12.31 13.05 -5.03
CA VAL A 374 -12.24 12.70 -3.62
C VAL A 374 -12.43 13.92 -2.73
N ASN A 375 -12.97 13.68 -1.53
CA ASN A 375 -13.00 14.63 -0.42
C ASN A 375 -11.99 14.14 0.63
N ILE A 376 -11.17 15.05 1.17
CA ILE A 376 -10.02 14.74 2.02
C ILE A 376 -10.13 15.56 3.29
N TRP A 377 -10.06 14.89 4.43
CA TRP A 377 -9.94 15.51 5.75
C TRP A 377 -8.50 15.35 6.21
N HIS A 378 -7.79 16.46 6.37
CA HIS A 378 -6.35 16.47 6.61
C HIS A 378 -6.04 17.19 7.92
N TRP A 379 -5.78 16.41 8.97
CA TRP A 379 -5.31 16.91 10.26
C TRP A 379 -3.83 17.24 10.17
N LYS A 380 -3.43 18.36 10.76
CA LYS A 380 -2.04 18.80 10.86
C LYS A 380 -1.74 19.22 12.29
N ALA A 381 -0.65 18.70 12.85
CA ALA A 381 -0.29 18.96 14.24
C ALA A 381 -0.01 20.46 14.49
N GLY A 382 0.66 21.14 13.56
CA GLY A 382 0.92 22.58 13.60
C GLY A 382 -0.35 23.42 13.59
N TRP A 383 -1.35 23.07 12.77
CA TRP A 383 -2.65 23.78 12.78
C TRP A 383 -3.38 23.62 14.13
N GLN A 384 -3.21 22.48 14.80
CA GLN A 384 -3.75 22.32 16.14
C GLN A 384 -3.04 23.21 17.15
N THR A 385 -1.71 23.24 17.11
CA THR A 385 -0.93 24.14 17.95
C THR A 385 -1.33 25.60 17.73
N GLU A 386 -1.56 26.01 16.48
CA GLU A 386 -2.05 27.36 16.15
C GLU A 386 -3.41 27.68 16.78
N VAL A 387 -4.36 26.73 16.73
CA VAL A 387 -5.69 26.89 17.34
C VAL A 387 -5.63 26.92 18.87
N GLU A 388 -4.76 26.11 19.48
CA GLU A 388 -4.68 25.94 20.94
C GLU A 388 -3.78 26.97 21.64
N ARG A 389 -2.67 27.36 21.00
CA ARG A 389 -1.60 28.16 21.59
C ARG A 389 -1.32 29.47 20.83
N GLY A 390 -1.91 29.67 19.65
CA GLY A 390 -1.64 30.81 18.78
C GLY A 390 -0.60 30.51 17.71
N ALA A 391 -0.47 31.43 16.74
CA ALA A 391 0.45 31.29 15.63
C ALA A 391 1.92 31.18 16.12
N PRO A 392 2.74 30.29 15.54
CA PRO A 392 4.14 30.19 15.91
C PRO A 392 4.89 31.49 15.61
N ASP A 393 5.76 31.90 16.53
CA ASP A 393 6.61 33.08 16.37
C ASP A 393 8.04 32.65 15.99
N PRO A 394 8.64 33.19 14.91
CA PRO A 394 10.05 32.97 14.63
C PRO A 394 10.99 33.27 15.82
N ASP A 395 10.64 34.20 16.70
CA ASP A 395 11.42 34.54 17.89
C ASP A 395 11.50 33.40 18.91
N ASP A 396 10.54 32.46 18.90
CA ASP A 396 10.54 31.26 19.76
C ASP A 396 11.74 30.34 19.44
N VAL A 397 12.24 30.40 18.22
CA VAL A 397 13.33 29.54 17.73
C VAL A 397 14.59 30.33 17.38
N TYR A 398 14.42 31.57 16.91
CA TYR A 398 15.49 32.48 16.54
C TYR A 398 15.43 33.74 17.40
N ASN A 399 15.64 33.58 18.70
CA ASN A 399 15.59 34.66 19.70
C ASN A 399 16.55 35.86 19.43
N SER A 400 17.50 35.71 18.51
CA SER A 400 18.42 36.77 18.08
C SER A 400 18.21 37.16 16.61
N MET A 401 17.07 36.81 16.01
CA MET A 401 16.74 37.20 14.64
C MET A 401 16.54 38.71 14.58
N HIS A 402 17.21 39.34 13.62
CA HIS A 402 16.90 40.71 13.23
C HIS A 402 16.08 40.65 11.95
N VAL A 403 14.90 41.26 11.98
CA VAL A 403 14.00 41.31 10.82
C VAL A 403 14.20 42.64 10.10
N ASP A 404 14.57 42.59 8.82
CA ASP A 404 14.58 43.78 7.98
C ASP A 404 13.12 44.20 7.71
N ALA A 405 12.70 45.31 8.32
CA ALA A 405 11.37 45.85 8.13
C ALA A 405 11.27 46.57 6.78
N TRP A 406 10.66 45.93 5.79
CA TRP A 406 10.38 46.54 4.49
C TRP A 406 9.03 47.27 4.52
N THR A 407 9.02 48.58 4.26
CA THR A 407 7.82 49.44 4.32
C THR A 407 6.97 49.44 3.04
N PHE A 408 7.13 48.45 2.17
CA PHE A 408 6.41 48.39 0.89
C PHE A 408 4.97 47.89 1.11
N THR A 409 3.98 48.65 0.62
CA THR A 409 2.54 48.34 0.78
C THR A 409 1.94 47.58 -0.40
N ASN A 410 2.71 47.30 -1.46
CA ASN A 410 2.21 46.77 -2.74
C ASN A 410 2.38 45.24 -2.88
N PHE A 411 2.36 44.49 -1.78
CA PHE A 411 2.41 43.03 -1.82
C PHE A 411 1.05 42.43 -1.51
N ASN A 412 0.61 41.49 -2.36
CA ASN A 412 -0.46 40.58 -1.99
C ASN A 412 0.14 39.49 -1.11
N THR A 413 -0.24 39.48 0.17
CA THR A 413 0.10 38.38 1.07
C THR A 413 -0.70 37.14 0.68
N ALA A 414 -0.25 35.96 1.12
CA ALA A 414 -1.04 34.74 0.92
C ALA A 414 -2.46 34.88 1.52
N ALA A 415 -2.58 35.57 2.65
CA ALA A 415 -3.88 35.91 3.25
C ALA A 415 -4.74 36.81 2.34
N SER A 416 -4.16 37.85 1.71
CA SER A 416 -4.92 38.72 0.78
C SER A 416 -5.31 38.00 -0.52
N ALA A 417 -4.55 36.98 -0.91
CA ALA A 417 -4.88 36.08 -2.00
C ALA A 417 -5.95 35.03 -1.63
N GLY A 418 -6.47 35.04 -0.39
CA GLY A 418 -7.48 34.09 0.08
C GLY A 418 -6.94 32.67 0.31
N ASN A 419 -5.63 32.53 0.52
CA ASN A 419 -5.01 31.24 0.82
C ASN A 419 -5.52 30.73 2.18
N VAL A 420 -6.19 29.58 2.18
CA VAL A 420 -6.80 28.99 3.39
C VAL A 420 -5.77 28.66 4.47
N ILE A 421 -4.54 28.27 4.08
CA ILE A 421 -3.45 27.96 5.01
C ILE A 421 -3.02 29.22 5.78
N SER A 422 -3.06 30.38 5.13
CA SER A 422 -2.64 31.66 5.73
C SER A 422 -3.77 32.41 6.42
N LEU A 423 -4.98 31.87 6.45
CA LEU A 423 -6.13 32.47 7.11
C LEU A 423 -6.38 31.78 8.47
N PRO A 424 -6.89 32.52 9.48
CA PRO A 424 -7.26 31.92 10.75
C PRO A 424 -8.28 30.79 10.55
N HIS A 425 -7.96 29.62 11.08
CA HIS A 425 -8.80 28.44 11.04
C HIS A 425 -9.31 28.09 12.44
N LYS A 426 -10.49 27.48 12.50
CA LYS A 426 -11.16 27.10 13.77
C LYS A 426 -10.95 25.64 14.16
N SER A 427 -10.38 24.87 13.25
CA SER A 427 -10.22 23.42 13.34
C SER A 427 -8.82 23.07 12.85
N PRO A 428 -8.15 22.09 13.47
CA PRO A 428 -6.88 21.56 12.97
C PRO A 428 -7.03 20.70 11.71
N ILE A 429 -8.26 20.50 11.24
CA ILE A 429 -8.58 19.69 10.07
C ILE A 429 -8.84 20.59 8.87
N GLU A 430 -8.05 20.41 7.83
CA GLU A 430 -8.30 20.97 6.51
C GLU A 430 -9.25 20.06 5.72
N ASP A 431 -10.40 20.60 5.34
CA ASP A 431 -11.32 20.00 4.40
C ASP A 431 -10.97 20.41 2.97
N ALA A 432 -10.76 19.42 2.10
CA ALA A 432 -10.24 19.63 0.76
C ALA A 432 -10.80 18.64 -0.25
N ASN A 433 -10.56 18.91 -1.53
CA ASN A 433 -10.94 18.05 -2.63
C ASN A 433 -9.80 17.85 -3.61
N ALA A 434 -9.86 16.75 -4.35
CA ALA A 434 -8.93 16.47 -5.44
C ALA A 434 -9.58 15.63 -6.54
N ARG A 435 -9.02 15.75 -7.75
CA ARG A 435 -9.34 15.02 -8.99
C ARG A 435 -8.07 14.48 -9.63
N GLY A 436 -7.18 13.93 -8.81
CA GLY A 436 -5.83 13.49 -9.16
C GLY A 436 -4.76 14.22 -8.34
N PHE A 437 -3.61 13.57 -8.19
CA PHE A 437 -2.44 14.18 -7.58
C PHE A 437 -2.07 15.49 -8.29
N GLY A 438 -1.73 16.52 -7.51
CA GLY A 438 -1.48 17.87 -8.02
C GLY A 438 -2.72 18.75 -8.18
N SER A 439 -3.94 18.23 -7.97
CA SER A 439 -5.19 19.01 -8.00
C SER A 439 -5.79 19.25 -6.61
N PHE A 440 -5.02 19.01 -5.54
CA PHE A 440 -5.44 19.29 -4.17
C PHE A 440 -5.88 20.74 -4.03
N ARG A 441 -7.09 20.93 -3.51
CA ARG A 441 -7.66 22.25 -3.29
C ARG A 441 -8.43 22.26 -1.97
N SER A 442 -7.97 23.09 -1.04
CA SER A 442 -8.69 23.39 0.18
C SER A 442 -10.06 23.97 -0.16
N GLN A 443 -11.09 23.54 0.54
CA GLN A 443 -12.38 24.20 0.48
C GLN A 443 -12.27 25.61 1.08
N PRO A 444 -13.10 26.59 0.65
CA PRO A 444 -13.12 27.92 1.24
C PRO A 444 -13.29 27.90 2.77
N ILE A 445 -12.74 28.90 3.47
CA ILE A 445 -12.81 28.98 4.94
C ILE A 445 -14.23 28.90 5.50
N SER A 446 -15.23 29.39 4.76
CA SER A 446 -16.65 29.35 5.12
C SER A 446 -17.30 27.97 5.01
N ARG A 447 -16.62 27.03 4.36
CA ARG A 447 -17.07 25.65 4.10
C ARG A 447 -16.28 24.60 4.88
N GLN A 448 -15.15 24.99 5.49
CA GLN A 448 -14.38 24.17 6.43
C GLN A 448 -15.28 23.70 7.59
N ASN A 449 -15.82 22.47 7.50
CA ASN A 449 -16.85 21.97 8.40
C ASN A 449 -16.46 20.67 9.13
N VAL A 450 -15.24 20.20 8.90
CA VAL A 450 -14.66 19.07 9.62
C VAL A 450 -13.97 19.57 10.88
N THR A 451 -14.30 18.96 12.00
CA THR A 451 -13.69 19.23 13.31
C THR A 451 -12.87 18.04 13.75
N GLY A 452 -11.93 18.24 14.65
CA GLY A 452 -11.12 17.14 15.14
C GLY A 452 -10.08 17.57 16.14
N LYS A 453 -9.36 16.59 16.65
CA LYS A 453 -8.28 16.78 17.62
C LYS A 453 -7.33 15.59 17.55
N GLY A 454 -6.04 15.86 17.68
CA GLY A 454 -4.97 14.90 17.89
C GLY A 454 -4.45 14.96 19.32
N ILE A 455 -4.14 13.82 19.91
CA ILE A 455 -3.40 13.72 21.17
C ILE A 455 -2.23 12.80 20.95
N TRP A 456 -1.04 13.26 21.30
CA TRP A 456 0.14 12.42 21.40
C TRP A 456 0.32 11.98 22.86
N HIS A 457 0.51 10.69 23.08
CA HIS A 457 0.77 10.11 24.39
C HIS A 457 1.66 8.87 24.25
N ASP A 458 2.76 8.83 25.01
CA ASP A 458 3.68 7.69 25.13
C ASP A 458 4.11 7.06 23.78
N GLY A 459 4.46 7.90 22.81
CA GLY A 459 4.94 7.44 21.49
C GLY A 459 3.83 7.08 20.50
N PHE A 460 2.59 7.51 20.75
CA PHE A 460 1.46 7.28 19.85
C PHE A 460 0.65 8.56 19.62
N TRP A 461 0.32 8.81 18.36
CA TRP A 461 -0.73 9.76 18.01
C TRP A 461 -2.09 9.07 18.01
N SER A 462 -3.10 9.80 18.48
CA SER A 462 -4.52 9.46 18.35
C SER A 462 -5.28 10.66 17.84
N VAL A 463 -5.76 10.58 16.59
CA VAL A 463 -6.40 11.69 15.88
C VAL A 463 -7.83 11.35 15.53
N MET A 464 -8.76 12.15 16.05
CA MET A 464 -10.19 12.01 15.80
C MET A 464 -10.67 13.08 14.81
N PHE A 465 -11.34 12.63 13.74
CA PHE A 465 -12.02 13.46 12.75
C PHE A 465 -13.53 13.36 12.97
N VAL A 466 -14.25 14.48 12.90
CA VAL A 466 -15.70 14.53 13.14
C VAL A 466 -16.39 15.42 12.12
N ARG A 467 -17.43 14.88 11.46
CA ARG A 467 -18.30 15.61 10.54
C ARG A 467 -19.76 15.14 10.61
N GLU A 468 -20.71 15.98 10.21
CA GLU A 468 -22.10 15.55 10.00
C GLU A 468 -22.20 14.56 8.83
N LEU A 469 -23.00 13.50 8.98
CA LEU A 469 -23.16 12.46 7.94
C LEU A 469 -23.68 13.04 6.62
N ARG A 470 -24.60 14.00 6.72
CA ARG A 470 -25.17 14.74 5.58
C ARG A 470 -24.62 16.14 5.60
N SER A 471 -24.09 16.57 4.46
CA SER A 471 -23.67 17.96 4.26
C SER A 471 -24.48 18.59 3.14
N ARG A 472 -24.70 19.89 3.24
CA ARG A 472 -25.30 20.68 2.15
C ARG A 472 -24.25 21.15 1.14
N ASP A 473 -22.96 20.96 1.45
CA ASP A 473 -21.88 21.31 0.54
C ASP A 473 -21.79 20.28 -0.59
N PRO A 474 -21.83 20.69 -1.87
CA PRO A 474 -21.64 19.77 -2.98
C PRO A 474 -20.21 19.20 -3.06
N ASP A 475 -19.23 19.86 -2.44
CA ASP A 475 -17.84 19.41 -2.40
C ASP A 475 -17.60 18.35 -1.30
N ASP A 476 -18.62 18.08 -0.49
CA ASP A 476 -18.54 17.11 0.61
C ASP A 476 -19.02 15.72 0.22
N VAL A 477 -18.30 14.71 0.69
CA VAL A 477 -18.80 13.33 0.62
C VAL A 477 -20.10 13.18 1.42
N GLN A 478 -21.03 12.39 0.90
CA GLN A 478 -22.32 12.13 1.55
C GLN A 478 -22.33 10.73 2.14
N PHE A 479 -22.51 10.62 3.45
CA PHE A 479 -22.59 9.34 4.13
C PHE A 479 -24.06 8.90 4.25
N THR A 480 -24.40 7.79 3.60
CA THR A 480 -25.74 7.21 3.67
C THR A 480 -25.67 5.79 4.23
N ARG A 481 -26.67 5.39 5.02
CA ARG A 481 -26.67 4.09 5.71
C ARG A 481 -26.73 2.87 4.79
N ARG A 482 -26.95 3.06 3.49
CA ARG A 482 -27.19 1.96 2.52
C ARG A 482 -26.01 1.70 1.59
N ARG A 483 -25.01 2.59 1.55
CA ARG A 483 -23.90 2.49 0.61
C ARG A 483 -22.59 2.61 1.36
N ALA A 484 -21.73 1.61 1.18
CA ALA A 484 -20.36 1.69 1.63
C ALA A 484 -19.63 2.82 0.89
N VAL A 485 -18.76 3.55 1.59
CA VAL A 485 -18.00 4.65 1.00
C VAL A 485 -16.54 4.22 0.88
N PRO A 486 -15.95 4.21 -0.33
CA PRO A 486 -14.52 3.96 -0.48
C PRO A 486 -13.71 4.98 0.33
N VAL A 487 -12.81 4.49 1.17
CA VAL A 487 -11.97 5.29 2.08
C VAL A 487 -10.50 4.85 1.98
N ALA A 488 -9.58 5.80 2.10
CA ALA A 488 -8.14 5.56 2.19
C ALA A 488 -7.51 6.52 3.19
N PHE A 489 -6.31 6.17 3.67
CA PHE A 489 -5.63 6.87 4.75
C PHE A 489 -4.22 7.26 4.35
N ALA A 490 -3.72 8.34 4.92
CA ALA A 490 -2.32 8.72 4.81
C ALA A 490 -1.81 9.29 6.13
N VAL A 491 -0.52 9.08 6.41
CA VAL A 491 0.19 9.58 7.60
C VAL A 491 1.50 10.20 7.14
N TRP A 492 1.86 11.33 7.74
CA TRP A 492 3.13 12.02 7.57
C TRP A 492 3.84 12.06 8.90
N ASN A 493 5.07 11.57 8.94
CA ASN A 493 5.96 11.71 10.08
C ASN A 493 6.92 12.89 9.86
N GLY A 494 6.79 13.93 10.68
CA GLY A 494 7.58 15.15 10.59
C GLY A 494 9.07 14.93 10.85
N GLU A 495 9.44 13.99 11.72
CA GLU A 495 10.84 13.64 12.00
C GLU A 495 11.54 13.05 10.76
N GLN A 496 10.80 12.31 9.93
CA GLN A 496 11.31 11.75 8.68
C GLN A 496 11.32 12.75 7.51
N GLY A 497 10.82 13.97 7.75
CA GLY A 497 10.68 15.02 6.75
C GLY A 497 9.59 14.73 5.73
N ASP A 498 8.49 14.13 6.17
CA ASP A 498 7.32 13.88 5.34
C ASP A 498 6.57 15.18 5.08
N ARG A 499 6.13 15.34 3.83
CA ARG A 499 5.28 16.44 3.36
C ARG A 499 4.75 16.14 1.97
N ASN A 500 3.61 16.72 1.61
CA ASN A 500 3.02 16.59 0.28
C ASN A 500 2.87 15.11 -0.14
N GLY A 501 3.54 14.69 -1.22
CA GLY A 501 3.53 13.31 -1.72
C GLY A 501 4.50 12.36 -1.03
N ARG A 502 5.38 12.84 -0.14
CA ARG A 502 6.22 11.99 0.70
C ARG A 502 5.49 11.72 2.01
N LYS A 503 5.01 10.49 2.14
CA LYS A 503 4.11 10.01 3.20
C LYS A 503 3.90 8.51 3.09
N MET A 504 3.25 7.96 4.12
CA MET A 504 2.70 6.61 4.15
C MET A 504 1.24 6.62 3.67
N ILE A 505 0.84 5.65 2.83
CA ILE A 505 -0.54 5.55 2.30
C ILE A 505 -1.14 4.14 2.42
N SER A 506 -2.45 4.04 2.64
CA SER A 506 -3.17 2.77 2.59
C SER A 506 -3.63 2.38 1.18
N ASN A 507 -4.19 1.18 1.02
CA ASN A 507 -5.06 0.83 -0.11
C ASN A 507 -6.45 1.47 0.04
N TRP A 508 -7.34 1.26 -0.93
CA TRP A 508 -8.77 1.51 -0.77
C TRP A 508 -9.41 0.48 0.16
N TYR A 509 -10.28 0.98 1.05
CA TYR A 509 -11.15 0.23 1.95
C TYR A 509 -12.60 0.66 1.76
N GLN A 510 -13.54 -0.05 2.37
CA GLN A 510 -14.94 0.30 2.41
C GLN A 510 -15.36 0.75 3.81
N LEU A 511 -15.80 1.99 3.95
CA LEU A 511 -16.47 2.44 5.17
C LEU A 511 -17.94 1.97 5.14
N VAL A 512 -18.27 0.97 5.95
CA VAL A 512 -19.58 0.29 5.94
C VAL A 512 -20.40 0.71 7.15
N PHE A 513 -21.58 1.28 6.93
CA PHE A 513 -22.51 1.63 7.99
C PHE A 513 -23.41 0.44 8.32
N GLU A 514 -23.49 0.03 9.59
CA GLU A 514 -24.39 -1.06 9.99
C GLU A 514 -25.85 -0.67 9.76
N GLU A 515 -26.62 -1.57 9.14
CA GLU A 515 -28.07 -1.47 9.13
C GLU A 515 -28.57 -1.75 10.55
N GLY A 516 -29.41 -0.86 11.09
CA GLY A 516 -29.94 -1.03 12.44
C GLY A 516 -30.73 -2.33 12.57
N GLY A 517 -30.14 -3.36 13.18
CA GLY A 517 -30.79 -4.65 13.38
C GLY A 517 -30.00 -5.64 14.26
N ARG A 518 -30.38 -5.66 15.55
CA ARG A 518 -29.98 -6.57 16.65
C ARG A 518 -28.58 -6.37 17.25
N SER A 519 -28.60 -5.82 18.47
CA SER A 519 -27.53 -5.95 19.46
C SER A 519 -26.99 -7.37 19.47
N VAL A 520 -25.69 -7.52 19.20
CA VAL A 520 -24.97 -8.75 19.50
C VAL A 520 -24.91 -8.85 21.03
N SER A 521 -25.87 -9.61 21.58
CA SER A 521 -25.78 -10.12 22.94
C SER A 521 -24.61 -11.11 22.96
N ARG A 522 -23.52 -10.73 23.61
CA ARG A 522 -22.39 -11.61 23.92
C ARG A 522 -22.90 -12.95 24.50
N ARG A 523 -22.38 -14.05 23.99
CA ARG A 523 -22.16 -15.27 24.78
C ARG A 523 -20.68 -15.50 24.86
#